data_AF-A0A7X4CMX4-F1
#
_entry.id   AF-A0A7X4CMX4-F1
#
_cell.length_a   1.000
_cell.length_b   1.000
_cell.length_c   1.000
_cell.angle_alpha   90.00
_cell.angle_beta   90.00
_cell.angle_gamma   90.00
#
_symmetry.space_group_name_H-M   'P 1'
#
loop_
_entity.id
_entity.type
_entity.pdbx_description
1 polymer ?
#
loop_
_entity_poly.entity_id
_entity_poly.type
_entity_poly.pdbx_seq_one_letter_code
_entity_poly.pdbx_strand_id
1 'polypeptide(L)'
;MKALDRLYIKEGRWVDAALLCEEAADNPLRGWRQKVWYLKRACARYNSVKDMKSFVKCHRKARSLVPDEVAAQLKLDIWCPTGVATAYPHVGAADEVLYELSTIGESIGEEWTVYGRFIFHFARSLVYRELEDWEMMIDEGRQFVVWVEALSEADGQFQRVHIHIDEDGWPELAGESGRCYCACTVLTEGIAPAERKLGRDSGNTLDDSDRWLTRYEKLYQSTQCESDGNPNDQGLRVLAETYKNRVATCYGKAAVAAFETGQTARALAYFQQSERLGGRIDGIWQFYKAAALLSDGQKSEAKTCLQEISGSVVSDGRGSAIFDKLKEFDSIRNDPDIVDLAKHWKNRNVRL
;
A
#
# COMPACT_ATOMS: atom_id res chain seq x y z
N MET A 1 7.23 22.12 16.20
CA MET A 1 7.71 21.14 15.20
C MET A 1 6.57 20.61 14.33
N LYS A 2 5.64 19.75 14.80
CA LYS A 2 4.63 19.08 13.94
C LYS A 2 3.86 20.01 12.99
N ALA A 3 3.48 21.21 13.45
CA ALA A 3 2.80 22.20 12.62
C ALA A 3 3.68 22.76 11.48
N LEU A 4 4.98 22.94 11.74
CA LEU A 4 5.95 23.46 10.77
C LEU A 4 6.33 22.41 9.71
N ASP A 5 6.50 21.14 10.10
CA ASP A 5 6.64 20.01 9.14
C ASP A 5 5.42 19.93 8.21
N ARG A 6 4.19 20.05 8.73
CA ARG A 6 2.97 20.09 7.90
C ARG A 6 2.93 21.30 6.97
N LEU A 7 3.39 22.47 7.41
CA LEU A 7 3.47 23.67 6.58
C LEU A 7 4.45 23.48 5.42
N TYR A 8 5.67 23.02 5.69
CA TYR A 8 6.68 22.77 4.66
C TYR A 8 6.24 21.74 3.63
N ILE A 9 5.58 20.64 4.07
CA ILE A 9 4.97 19.67 3.15
C ILE A 9 3.94 20.34 2.25
N LYS A 10 3.05 21.17 2.82
CA LYS A 10 2.00 21.86 2.06
C LYS A 10 2.59 22.81 1.01
N GLU A 11 3.75 23.39 1.28
CA GLU A 11 4.51 24.26 0.36
C GLU A 11 5.44 23.48 -0.59
N GLY A 12 5.42 22.14 -0.58
CA GLY A 12 6.32 21.33 -1.42
C GLY A 12 7.80 21.36 -0.99
N ARG A 13 8.10 21.93 0.17
CA ARG A 13 9.45 22.06 0.74
C ARG A 13 9.86 20.79 1.51
N TRP A 14 9.86 19.66 0.81
CA TRP A 14 10.07 18.33 1.40
C TRP A 14 11.46 18.16 2.04
N VAL A 15 12.51 18.70 1.43
CA VAL A 15 13.88 18.62 1.97
C VAL A 15 13.99 19.42 3.28
N ASP A 16 13.44 20.63 3.32
CA ASP A 16 13.42 21.45 4.54
C ASP A 16 12.62 20.77 5.66
N ALA A 17 11.50 20.12 5.32
CA ALA A 17 10.72 19.33 6.26
C ALA A 17 11.52 18.13 6.81
N ALA A 18 12.34 17.49 5.98
CA ALA A 18 13.20 16.39 6.38
C ALA A 18 14.29 16.87 7.35
N LEU A 19 14.99 17.95 7.01
CA LEU A 19 16.04 18.55 7.83
C LEU A 19 15.51 19.03 9.20
N LEU A 20 14.33 19.64 9.22
CA LEU A 20 13.65 20.03 10.47
C LEU A 20 13.37 18.81 11.38
N CYS A 21 13.02 17.67 10.78
CA CYS A 21 12.82 16.43 11.54
C CYS A 21 14.16 15.85 12.04
N GLU A 22 15.23 15.89 11.24
CA GLU A 22 16.56 15.47 11.69
C GLU A 22 17.08 16.33 12.85
N GLU A 23 16.94 17.66 12.77
CA GLU A 23 17.27 18.59 13.85
C GLU A 23 16.47 18.28 15.12
N ALA A 24 15.19 17.94 14.97
CA ALA A 24 14.40 17.49 16.09
C ALA A 24 14.91 16.15 16.67
N ALA A 25 15.38 15.22 15.86
CA ALA A 25 15.98 13.99 16.36
C ALA A 25 17.29 14.23 17.14
N ASP A 26 18.01 15.32 16.86
CA ASP A 26 19.28 15.65 17.51
C ASP A 26 19.15 16.32 18.89
N ASN A 27 17.92 16.63 19.34
CA ASN A 27 17.72 17.20 20.66
C ASN A 27 18.11 16.19 21.77
N PRO A 28 19.06 16.53 22.66
CA PRO A 28 19.57 15.61 23.69
C PRO A 28 18.54 15.26 24.76
N LEU A 29 17.50 16.07 24.96
CA LEU A 29 16.44 15.83 25.94
C LEU A 29 15.42 14.77 25.49
N ARG A 30 15.48 14.33 24.22
CA ARG A 30 14.54 13.34 23.68
C ARG A 30 15.06 11.92 23.92
N GLY A 31 14.19 11.06 24.43
CA GLY A 31 14.45 9.62 24.48
C GLY A 31 14.51 9.01 23.07
N TRP A 32 15.14 7.82 22.95
CA TRP A 32 15.39 7.19 21.65
C TRP A 32 14.11 7.01 20.80
N ARG A 33 12.97 6.64 21.41
CA ARG A 33 11.69 6.48 20.69
C ARG A 33 11.28 7.75 19.96
N GLN A 34 11.35 8.89 20.64
CA GLN A 34 11.01 10.19 20.04
C GLN A 34 12.01 10.55 18.92
N LYS A 35 13.28 10.24 19.09
CA LYS A 35 14.29 10.48 18.04
C LYS A 35 14.03 9.62 16.80
N VAL A 36 13.77 8.32 16.97
CA VAL A 36 13.39 7.41 15.89
C VAL A 36 12.12 7.88 15.19
N TRP A 37 11.11 8.32 15.95
CA TRP A 37 9.88 8.91 15.41
C TRP A 37 10.15 10.06 14.43
N TYR A 38 10.98 11.03 14.83
CA TYR A 38 11.36 12.14 13.95
C TYR A 38 12.17 11.66 12.74
N LEU A 39 13.09 10.71 12.91
CA LEU A 39 13.88 10.18 11.80
C LEU A 39 13.03 9.37 10.80
N LYS A 40 12.02 8.61 11.25
CA LYS A 40 11.06 7.94 10.35
C LYS A 40 10.28 8.97 9.50
N ARG A 41 9.93 10.12 10.07
CA ARG A 41 9.32 11.23 9.31
C ARG A 41 10.28 11.83 8.29
N ALA A 42 11.52 12.10 8.67
CA ALA A 42 12.54 12.57 7.74
C ALA A 42 12.72 11.58 6.57
N CYS A 43 12.79 10.27 6.85
CA CYS A 43 12.79 9.23 5.82
C CYS A 43 11.57 9.34 4.88
N ALA A 44 10.36 9.50 5.42
CA ALA A 44 9.16 9.68 4.60
C ALA A 44 9.26 10.90 3.67
N ARG A 45 9.85 12.01 4.11
CA ARG A 45 10.05 13.22 3.28
C ARG A 45 11.11 13.01 2.20
N TYR A 46 12.24 12.40 2.54
CA TYR A 46 13.27 12.06 1.54
C TYR A 46 12.74 11.10 0.47
N ASN A 47 11.90 10.13 0.86
CA ASN A 47 11.23 9.24 -0.09
C ASN A 47 10.29 10.00 -1.04
N SER A 48 9.59 11.04 -0.58
CA SER A 48 8.72 11.88 -1.41
C SER A 48 9.46 12.60 -2.54
N VAL A 49 10.71 13.01 -2.32
CA VAL A 49 11.57 13.65 -3.35
C VAL A 49 12.59 12.72 -3.99
N LYS A 50 12.47 11.41 -3.74
CA LYS A 50 13.36 10.38 -4.25
C LYS A 50 14.84 10.53 -3.86
N ASP A 51 15.13 11.19 -2.73
CA ASP A 51 16.48 11.27 -2.17
C ASP A 51 16.80 9.99 -1.36
N MET A 52 17.13 8.92 -2.07
CA MET A 52 17.40 7.61 -1.48
C MET A 52 18.65 7.59 -0.59
N LYS A 53 19.66 8.45 -0.87
CA LYS A 53 20.89 8.52 -0.08
C LYS A 53 20.62 9.12 1.30
N SER A 54 19.92 10.25 1.36
CA SER A 54 19.54 10.88 2.62
C SER A 54 18.54 10.03 3.40
N PHE A 55 17.60 9.36 2.70
CA PHE A 55 16.73 8.35 3.31
C PHE A 55 17.55 7.29 4.04
N VAL A 56 18.48 6.62 3.35
CA VAL A 56 19.23 5.51 3.93
C VAL A 56 20.11 5.98 5.08
N LYS A 57 20.79 7.12 4.95
CA LYS A 57 21.56 7.74 6.05
C LYS A 57 20.69 7.97 7.29
N CYS A 58 19.52 8.59 7.10
CA CYS A 58 18.58 8.88 8.17
C CYS A 58 18.05 7.58 8.82
N HIS A 59 17.76 6.56 8.00
CA HIS A 59 17.30 5.26 8.48
C HIS A 59 18.37 4.53 9.28
N ARG A 60 19.64 4.52 8.83
CA ARG A 60 20.77 3.95 9.59
C ARG A 60 20.94 4.63 10.95
N LYS A 61 20.82 5.96 10.99
CA LYS A 61 20.84 6.75 12.25
C LYS A 61 19.66 6.39 13.17
N ALA A 62 18.47 6.16 12.62
CA ALA A 62 17.33 5.73 13.42
C ALA A 62 17.60 4.38 14.10
N ARG A 63 18.12 3.42 13.34
CA ARG A 63 18.47 2.09 13.86
C ARG A 63 19.53 2.12 14.94
N SER A 64 20.58 2.92 14.79
CA SER A 64 21.66 3.02 15.78
C SER A 64 21.23 3.62 17.13
N LEU A 65 20.02 4.20 17.21
CA LEU A 65 19.47 4.74 18.46
C LEU A 65 18.62 3.73 19.23
N VAL A 66 18.28 2.59 18.62
CA VAL A 66 17.40 1.58 19.21
C VAL A 66 18.22 0.72 20.18
N PRO A 67 17.83 0.60 21.46
CA PRO A 67 18.49 -0.30 22.40
C PRO A 67 18.41 -1.77 21.98
N ASP A 68 19.42 -2.55 22.36
CA ASP A 68 19.53 -3.96 21.97
C ASP A 68 18.40 -4.82 22.57
N GLU A 69 17.90 -4.46 23.76
CA GLU A 69 16.85 -5.19 24.48
C GLU A 69 15.44 -4.93 23.95
N VAL A 70 15.30 -4.10 22.91
CA VAL A 70 13.99 -3.84 22.29
C VAL A 70 13.46 -5.12 21.64
N ALA A 71 12.18 -5.42 21.92
CA ALA A 71 11.47 -6.57 21.34
C ALA A 71 11.56 -6.60 19.82
N ALA A 72 11.74 -7.80 19.25
CA ALA A 72 11.94 -7.99 17.82
C ALA A 72 10.77 -7.46 16.96
N GLN A 73 9.53 -7.57 17.45
CA GLN A 73 8.36 -6.98 16.78
C GLN A 73 8.48 -5.45 16.60
N LEU A 74 9.00 -4.75 17.61
CA LEU A 74 9.18 -3.30 17.53
C LEU A 74 10.38 -2.94 16.62
N LYS A 75 11.42 -3.78 16.62
CA LYS A 75 12.53 -3.64 15.66
C LYS A 75 12.04 -3.80 14.21
N LEU A 76 11.09 -4.70 13.95
CA LEU A 76 10.46 -4.86 12.63
C LEU A 76 9.73 -3.58 12.19
N ASP A 77 8.95 -2.94 13.05
CA ASP A 77 8.28 -1.65 12.72
C ASP A 77 9.29 -0.53 12.40
N ILE A 78 10.47 -0.56 13.03
CA ILE A 78 11.56 0.39 12.75
C ILE A 78 12.21 0.12 11.39
N TRP A 79 12.30 -1.14 10.98
CA TRP A 79 12.83 -1.55 9.67
C TRP A 79 11.86 -1.42 8.51
N CYS A 80 10.56 -1.27 8.80
CA CYS A 80 9.52 -1.19 7.78
C CYS A 80 8.89 0.22 7.56
N PRO A 81 9.59 1.37 7.68
CA PRO A 81 9.03 2.62 7.18
C PRO A 81 8.84 2.56 5.67
N THR A 82 7.78 3.22 5.19
CA THR A 82 7.49 3.34 3.75
C THR A 82 8.72 3.85 3.00
N GLY A 83 9.25 3.02 2.10
CA GLY A 83 10.37 3.38 1.24
C GLY A 83 11.67 2.62 1.51
N VAL A 84 11.83 1.87 2.61
CA VAL A 84 13.06 1.06 2.86
C VAL A 84 13.33 0.09 1.72
N ALA A 85 12.30 -0.66 1.34
CA ALA A 85 12.39 -1.64 0.27
C ALA A 85 12.79 -1.05 -1.09
N THR A 86 12.55 0.25 -1.30
CA THR A 86 13.00 0.98 -2.51
C THR A 86 14.38 1.61 -2.31
N ALA A 87 14.61 2.29 -1.20
CA ALA A 87 15.78 3.13 -0.99
C ALA A 87 17.08 2.35 -0.85
N TYR A 88 17.07 1.22 -0.16
CA TYR A 88 18.26 0.42 0.06
C TYR A 88 18.78 -0.24 -1.24
N PRO A 89 17.94 -0.89 -2.07
CA PRO A 89 18.37 -1.35 -3.39
C PRO A 89 18.94 -0.24 -4.26
N HIS A 90 18.32 0.95 -4.27
CA HIS A 90 18.79 2.09 -5.07
C HIS A 90 20.19 2.60 -4.68
N VAL A 91 20.66 2.32 -3.46
CA VAL A 91 22.02 2.66 -3.02
C VAL A 91 22.96 1.45 -2.98
N GLY A 92 22.55 0.32 -3.55
CA GLY A 92 23.34 -0.92 -3.57
C GLY A 92 23.45 -1.61 -2.22
N ALA A 93 22.46 -1.42 -1.33
CA ALA A 93 22.43 -1.98 0.02
C ALA A 93 21.23 -2.92 0.25
N ALA A 94 20.74 -3.59 -0.79
CA ALA A 94 19.61 -4.53 -0.66
C ALA A 94 19.90 -5.68 0.31
N ASP A 95 21.10 -6.25 0.24
CA ASP A 95 21.55 -7.35 1.10
C ASP A 95 21.51 -6.99 2.59
N GLU A 96 21.78 -5.73 2.93
CA GLU A 96 21.68 -5.25 4.31
C GLU A 96 20.24 -5.37 4.83
N VAL A 97 19.24 -5.01 4.02
CA VAL A 97 17.83 -5.12 4.41
C VAL A 97 17.42 -6.57 4.52
N LEU A 98 17.77 -7.41 3.53
CA LEU A 98 17.39 -8.81 3.53
C LEU A 98 18.01 -9.56 4.72
N TYR A 99 19.28 -9.32 5.02
CA TYR A 99 19.96 -9.89 6.18
C TYR A 99 19.28 -9.48 7.48
N GLU A 100 19.09 -8.17 7.70
CA GLU A 100 18.53 -7.65 8.94
C GLU A 100 17.07 -8.06 9.17
N LEU A 101 16.25 -8.05 8.11
CA LEU A 101 14.90 -8.58 8.20
C LEU A 101 14.93 -10.07 8.56
N SER A 102 15.81 -10.88 7.95
CA SER A 102 15.94 -12.31 8.29
C SER A 102 16.25 -12.50 9.77
N THR A 103 17.25 -11.79 10.31
CA THR A 103 17.63 -11.85 11.72
C THR A 103 16.49 -11.43 12.65
N ILE A 104 15.74 -10.38 12.29
CA ILE A 104 14.56 -9.96 13.05
C ILE A 104 13.46 -11.01 13.00
N GLY A 105 13.21 -11.59 11.83
CA GLY A 105 12.21 -12.63 11.63
C GLY A 105 12.49 -13.88 12.47
N GLU A 106 13.75 -14.32 12.50
CA GLU A 106 14.21 -15.40 13.37
C GLU A 106 14.00 -15.07 14.85
N SER A 107 14.26 -13.82 15.25
CA SER A 107 14.10 -13.35 16.63
C SER A 107 12.64 -13.23 17.09
N ILE A 108 11.67 -13.11 16.17
CA ILE A 108 10.24 -13.07 16.52
C ILE A 108 9.70 -14.48 16.84
N GLY A 109 10.25 -15.54 16.23
CA GLY A 109 9.87 -16.93 16.52
C GLY A 109 8.37 -17.20 16.34
N GLU A 110 7.71 -17.73 17.38
CA GLU A 110 6.26 -18.04 17.38
C GLU A 110 5.39 -16.84 17.78
N GLU A 111 5.98 -15.67 17.99
CA GLU A 111 5.27 -14.48 18.45
C GLU A 111 4.61 -13.67 17.32
N TRP A 112 4.57 -14.20 16.10
CA TRP A 112 4.00 -13.48 14.96
C TRP A 112 2.57 -13.00 15.21
N THR A 113 2.30 -11.80 14.74
CA THR A 113 0.94 -11.34 14.46
C THR A 113 0.70 -11.46 12.96
N VAL A 114 -0.56 -11.59 12.53
CA VAL A 114 -0.91 -11.64 11.11
C VAL A 114 -0.30 -10.45 10.36
N TYR A 115 -0.50 -9.23 10.89
CA TYR A 115 0.04 -8.03 10.29
C TYR A 115 1.57 -7.95 10.35
N GLY A 116 2.19 -8.37 11.47
CA GLY A 116 3.64 -8.40 11.62
C GLY A 116 4.30 -9.31 10.58
N ARG A 117 3.72 -10.49 10.35
CA ARG A 117 4.24 -11.43 9.35
C ARG A 117 3.97 -10.95 7.93
N PHE A 118 2.84 -10.28 7.69
CA PHE A 118 2.56 -9.60 6.43
C PHE A 118 3.62 -8.54 6.11
N ILE A 119 3.91 -7.59 7.03
CA ILE A 119 4.89 -6.54 6.75
C ILE A 119 6.29 -7.10 6.54
N PHE A 120 6.66 -8.19 7.23
CA PHE A 120 7.93 -8.87 7.04
C PHE A 120 8.08 -9.44 5.62
N HIS A 121 7.15 -10.29 5.19
CA HIS A 121 7.21 -10.90 3.85
C HIS A 121 6.99 -9.85 2.75
N PHE A 122 6.09 -8.89 2.96
CA PHE A 122 5.82 -7.84 1.98
C PHE A 122 7.02 -6.91 1.80
N ALA A 123 7.72 -6.52 2.88
CA ALA A 123 8.94 -5.70 2.76
C ALA A 123 10.03 -6.43 1.97
N ARG A 124 10.25 -7.73 2.24
CA ARG A 124 11.20 -8.56 1.49
C ARG A 124 10.81 -8.71 0.02
N SER A 125 9.53 -8.99 -0.25
CA SER A 125 8.97 -9.06 -1.60
C SER A 125 9.23 -7.77 -2.39
N LEU A 126 9.06 -6.61 -1.73
CA LEU A 126 9.33 -5.31 -2.35
C LEU A 126 10.83 -5.08 -2.59
N VAL A 127 11.74 -5.60 -1.76
CA VAL A 127 13.18 -5.55 -2.04
C VAL A 127 13.50 -6.37 -3.29
N TYR A 128 13.00 -7.60 -3.38
CA TYR A 128 13.19 -8.46 -4.55
C TYR A 128 12.61 -7.85 -5.82
N ARG A 129 11.48 -7.15 -5.72
CA ARG A 129 10.91 -6.36 -6.83
C ARG A 129 11.91 -5.35 -7.40
N GLU A 130 12.60 -4.60 -6.55
CA GLU A 130 13.58 -3.59 -6.99
C GLU A 130 14.87 -4.21 -7.54
N LEU A 131 15.16 -5.45 -7.15
CA LEU A 131 16.23 -6.26 -7.72
C LEU A 131 15.81 -7.00 -9.00
N GLU A 132 14.54 -6.85 -9.43
CA GLU A 132 13.91 -7.60 -10.52
C GLU A 132 13.96 -9.14 -10.33
N ASP A 133 14.11 -9.59 -9.08
CA ASP A 133 14.02 -11.00 -8.71
C ASP A 133 12.55 -11.39 -8.47
N TRP A 134 11.83 -11.55 -9.58
CA TRP A 134 10.40 -11.84 -9.57
C TRP A 134 10.06 -13.22 -8.96
N GLU A 135 10.98 -14.18 -9.04
CA GLU A 135 10.78 -15.51 -8.45
C GLU A 135 10.78 -15.42 -6.92
N MET A 136 11.79 -14.75 -6.35
CA MET A 136 11.87 -14.57 -4.90
C MET A 136 10.74 -13.68 -4.37
N MET A 137 10.29 -12.71 -5.16
CA MET A 137 9.09 -11.92 -4.84
C MET A 137 7.83 -12.80 -4.73
N ILE A 138 7.65 -13.76 -5.65
CA ILE A 138 6.54 -14.72 -5.59
C ILE A 138 6.69 -15.65 -4.39
N ASP A 139 7.89 -16.19 -4.15
CA ASP A 139 8.15 -17.13 -3.06
C ASP A 139 7.82 -16.51 -1.70
N GLU A 140 8.31 -15.30 -1.42
CA GLU A 140 7.98 -14.56 -0.19
C GLU A 140 6.48 -14.33 -0.02
N GLY A 141 5.80 -13.94 -1.09
CA GLY A 141 4.35 -13.76 -1.07
C GLY A 141 3.61 -15.07 -0.79
N ARG A 142 4.02 -16.17 -1.42
CA ARG A 142 3.39 -17.48 -1.25
C ARG A 142 3.63 -18.06 0.13
N GLN A 143 4.82 -17.89 0.70
CA GLN A 143 5.10 -18.27 2.09
C GLN A 143 4.12 -17.61 3.07
N PHE A 144 3.83 -16.31 2.89
CA PHE A 144 2.84 -15.62 3.71
C PHE A 144 1.42 -16.16 3.49
N VAL A 145 0.98 -16.29 2.22
CA VAL A 145 -0.38 -16.73 1.90
C VAL A 145 -0.65 -18.15 2.42
N VAL A 146 0.29 -19.07 2.24
CA VAL A 146 0.19 -20.45 2.77
C VAL A 146 0.10 -20.45 4.29
N TRP A 147 0.94 -19.66 4.95
CA TRP A 147 0.92 -19.57 6.41
C TRP A 147 -0.40 -18.99 6.93
N VAL A 148 -0.91 -17.92 6.32
CA VAL A 148 -2.11 -17.23 6.80
C VAL A 148 -3.39 -18.03 6.55
N GLU A 149 -3.42 -18.84 5.49
CA GLU A 149 -4.50 -19.79 5.20
C GLU A 149 -4.54 -20.94 6.23
N ALA A 150 -3.37 -21.41 6.66
CA ALA A 150 -3.26 -22.51 7.63
C ALA A 150 -3.50 -22.07 9.09
N LEU A 151 -3.51 -20.76 9.36
CA LEU A 151 -3.65 -20.22 10.71
C LEU A 151 -5.07 -20.49 11.26
N SER A 152 -5.18 -21.08 12.45
CA SER A 152 -6.46 -21.30 13.13
C SER A 152 -6.97 -20.00 13.77
N GLU A 153 -8.29 -19.83 13.86
CA GLU A 153 -8.87 -18.72 14.64
C GLU A 153 -8.62 -18.88 16.16
N ALA A 154 -8.38 -20.11 16.61
CA ALA A 154 -8.02 -20.42 18.00
C ALA A 154 -6.55 -20.09 18.31
N ASP A 155 -5.71 -19.84 17.31
CA ASP A 155 -4.31 -19.51 17.53
C ASP A 155 -4.20 -18.12 18.14
N GLY A 156 -3.41 -18.00 19.21
CA GLY A 156 -3.17 -16.70 19.86
C GLY A 156 -2.61 -15.64 18.89
N GLN A 157 -1.92 -16.06 17.82
CA GLN A 157 -1.38 -15.18 16.77
C GLN A 157 -2.47 -14.47 15.96
N PHE A 158 -3.68 -15.05 15.88
CA PHE A 158 -4.78 -14.53 15.08
C PHE A 158 -5.34 -13.23 15.65
N GLN A 159 -5.47 -13.14 16.97
CA GLN A 159 -6.06 -11.98 17.67
C GLN A 159 -5.01 -10.96 18.13
N ARG A 160 -3.71 -11.27 18.02
CA ARG A 160 -2.65 -10.36 18.44
C ARG A 160 -2.56 -9.14 17.53
N VAL A 161 -2.40 -7.99 18.16
CA VAL A 161 -2.26 -6.69 17.50
C VAL A 161 -0.78 -6.39 17.32
N HIS A 162 -0.42 -5.88 16.15
CA HIS A 162 0.96 -5.47 15.90
C HIS A 162 1.32 -4.20 16.67
N ILE A 163 2.49 -4.20 17.31
CA ILE A 163 2.97 -3.09 18.12
C ILE A 163 3.70 -2.09 17.22
N HIS A 164 3.20 -0.86 17.17
CA HIS A 164 3.84 0.25 16.44
C HIS A 164 4.68 1.13 17.36
N ILE A 165 5.72 1.77 16.81
CA ILE A 165 6.48 2.79 17.55
C ILE A 165 5.75 4.14 17.65
N ASP A 166 4.73 4.35 16.81
CA ASP A 166 3.93 5.57 16.73
C ASP A 166 2.51 5.31 17.28
N GLU A 167 2.00 6.20 18.14
CA GLU A 167 0.61 6.17 18.63
C GLU A 167 -0.44 6.41 17.52
N ASP A 168 -0.02 6.97 16.37
CA ASP A 168 -0.85 7.24 15.19
C ASP A 168 -1.00 6.01 14.26
N GLY A 169 -0.89 4.79 14.80
CA GLY A 169 -0.92 3.53 14.06
C GLY A 169 -2.15 3.38 13.16
N TRP A 170 -1.99 2.66 12.05
CA TRP A 170 -3.11 2.30 11.18
C TRP A 170 -4.19 1.55 11.98
N PRO A 171 -5.48 1.71 11.67
CA PRO A 171 -6.55 1.04 12.39
C PRO A 171 -6.29 -0.46 12.45
N GLU A 172 -6.51 -1.03 13.63
CA GLU A 172 -6.15 -2.39 14.02
C GLU A 172 -6.42 -3.42 12.90
N LEU A 173 -5.36 -4.09 12.45
CA LEU A 173 -5.40 -5.22 11.51
C LEU A 173 -5.11 -6.49 12.29
N ALA A 174 -6.06 -6.89 13.12
CA ALA A 174 -6.07 -8.17 13.81
C ALA A 174 -7.23 -9.04 13.31
N GLY A 175 -7.20 -10.31 13.68
CA GLY A 175 -8.25 -11.28 13.37
C GLY A 175 -8.52 -11.42 11.88
N GLU A 176 -9.77 -11.71 11.55
CA GLU A 176 -10.18 -12.09 10.20
C GLU A 176 -10.06 -10.93 9.20
N SER A 177 -10.31 -9.70 9.65
CA SER A 177 -10.16 -8.50 8.82
C SER A 177 -8.71 -8.29 8.42
N GLY A 178 -7.78 -8.44 9.38
CA GLY A 178 -6.34 -8.37 9.12
C GLY A 178 -5.89 -9.48 8.17
N ARG A 179 -6.31 -10.71 8.41
CA ARG A 179 -6.02 -11.89 7.58
C ARG A 179 -6.45 -11.67 6.13
N CYS A 180 -7.71 -11.33 5.90
CA CYS A 180 -8.25 -11.12 4.57
C CYS A 180 -7.57 -9.95 3.84
N TYR A 181 -7.40 -8.80 4.50
CA TYR A 181 -6.77 -7.63 3.90
C TYR A 181 -5.32 -7.91 3.45
N CYS A 182 -4.55 -8.56 4.31
CA CYS A 182 -3.15 -8.87 4.04
C CYS A 182 -3.02 -9.89 2.90
N ALA A 183 -3.83 -10.96 2.92
CA ALA A 183 -3.83 -11.97 1.86
C ALA A 183 -4.20 -11.37 0.49
N CYS A 184 -5.29 -10.59 0.43
CA CYS A 184 -5.68 -9.88 -0.79
C CYS A 184 -4.55 -8.97 -1.30
N THR A 185 -3.89 -8.23 -0.41
CA THR A 185 -2.79 -7.32 -0.78
C THR A 185 -1.58 -8.09 -1.34
N VAL A 186 -1.16 -9.19 -0.72
CA VAL A 186 -0.03 -10.00 -1.21
C VAL A 186 -0.33 -10.63 -2.57
N LEU A 187 -1.53 -11.17 -2.77
CA LEU A 187 -1.93 -11.78 -4.04
C LEU A 187 -1.97 -10.74 -5.18
N THR A 188 -2.54 -9.56 -4.92
CA THR A 188 -2.83 -8.56 -5.97
C THR A 188 -1.70 -7.56 -6.21
N GLU A 189 -0.97 -7.14 -5.18
CA GLU A 189 0.15 -6.19 -5.33
C GLU A 189 1.52 -6.89 -5.34
N GLY A 190 1.59 -8.14 -4.88
CA GLY A 190 2.80 -8.93 -4.83
C GLY A 190 2.88 -9.94 -5.98
N ILE A 191 2.13 -11.04 -5.86
CA ILE A 191 2.30 -12.23 -6.69
C ILE A 191 1.85 -12.01 -8.13
N ALA A 192 0.63 -11.50 -8.37
CA ALA A 192 0.10 -11.36 -9.72
C ALA A 192 0.95 -10.43 -10.63
N PRO A 193 1.42 -9.26 -10.16
CA PRO A 193 2.33 -8.43 -10.95
C PRO A 193 3.66 -9.12 -11.24
N ALA A 194 4.21 -9.90 -10.31
CA ALA A 194 5.47 -10.63 -10.50
C ALA A 194 5.33 -11.78 -11.50
N GLU A 195 4.23 -12.54 -11.45
CA GLU A 195 3.90 -13.58 -12.44
C GLU A 195 3.80 -12.98 -13.85
N ARG A 196 3.12 -11.85 -13.99
CA ARG A 196 3.07 -11.11 -15.26
C ARG A 196 4.47 -10.75 -15.77
N LYS A 197 5.36 -10.28 -14.90
CA LYS A 197 6.74 -9.91 -15.27
C LYS A 197 7.55 -11.10 -15.77
N LEU A 198 7.25 -12.30 -15.28
CA LEU A 198 7.80 -13.56 -15.76
C LEU A 198 7.07 -14.15 -16.98
N GLY A 199 6.03 -13.48 -17.49
CA GLY A 199 5.20 -14.00 -18.58
C GLY A 199 4.35 -15.20 -18.18
N ARG A 200 4.10 -15.41 -16.88
CA ARG A 200 3.27 -16.47 -16.34
C ARG A 200 1.81 -16.04 -16.28
N ASP A 201 0.91 -17.02 -16.35
CA ASP A 201 -0.52 -16.78 -16.13
C ASP A 201 -0.81 -16.56 -14.63
N SER A 202 -1.56 -15.50 -14.33
CA SER A 202 -2.00 -15.14 -12.98
C SER A 202 -3.42 -15.60 -12.66
N GLY A 203 -4.05 -16.41 -13.52
CA GLY A 203 -5.38 -17.01 -13.29
C GLY A 203 -5.54 -17.57 -11.89
N ASN A 204 -4.68 -18.51 -11.49
CA ASN A 204 -4.73 -19.14 -10.17
C ASN A 204 -4.56 -18.14 -9.02
N THR A 205 -3.67 -17.14 -9.14
CA THR A 205 -3.47 -16.10 -8.13
C THR A 205 -4.71 -15.22 -7.95
N LEU A 206 -5.38 -14.90 -9.05
CA LEU A 206 -6.61 -14.14 -8.99
C LEU A 206 -7.78 -15.00 -8.47
N ASP A 207 -7.80 -16.30 -8.76
CA ASP A 207 -8.77 -17.24 -8.17
C ASP A 207 -8.59 -17.35 -6.65
N ASP A 208 -7.35 -17.40 -6.17
CA ASP A 208 -7.04 -17.29 -4.75
C ASP A 208 -7.55 -15.95 -4.20
N SER A 209 -7.33 -14.85 -4.92
CA SER A 209 -7.82 -13.52 -4.53
C SER A 209 -9.36 -13.46 -4.44
N ASP A 210 -10.08 -14.12 -5.34
CA ASP A 210 -11.55 -14.20 -5.30
C ASP A 210 -12.06 -14.89 -4.05
N ARG A 211 -11.40 -15.97 -3.62
CA ARG A 211 -11.77 -16.68 -2.39
C ARG A 211 -11.58 -15.77 -1.18
N TRP A 212 -10.46 -15.04 -1.12
CA TRP A 212 -10.18 -14.10 -0.03
C TRP A 212 -11.11 -12.89 -0.04
N LEU A 213 -11.42 -12.32 -1.20
CA LEU A 213 -12.39 -11.23 -1.35
C LEU A 213 -13.79 -11.67 -0.92
N THR A 214 -14.23 -12.86 -1.35
CA THR A 214 -15.52 -13.45 -0.93
C THR A 214 -15.58 -13.65 0.59
N ARG A 215 -14.48 -14.15 1.18
CA ARG A 215 -14.37 -14.32 2.64
C ARG A 215 -14.44 -12.97 3.36
N TYR A 216 -13.74 -11.96 2.85
CA TYR A 216 -13.73 -10.63 3.45
C TYR A 216 -15.09 -9.93 3.35
N GLU A 217 -15.75 -10.08 2.20
CA GLU A 217 -17.08 -9.52 2.00
C GLU A 217 -18.12 -10.15 2.93
N LYS A 218 -18.05 -11.47 3.16
CA LYS A 218 -18.89 -12.14 4.16
C LYS A 218 -18.68 -11.60 5.58
N LEU A 219 -17.42 -11.33 5.96
CA LEU A 219 -17.11 -10.70 7.24
C LEU A 219 -17.78 -9.31 7.33
N TYR A 220 -17.60 -8.47 6.31
CA TYR A 220 -18.26 -7.16 6.24
C TYR A 220 -19.80 -7.30 6.36
N GLN A 221 -20.41 -8.18 5.57
CA GLN A 221 -21.87 -8.37 5.57
C GLN A 221 -22.38 -8.82 6.94
N SER A 222 -21.68 -9.74 7.61
CA SER A 222 -22.03 -10.17 8.96
C SER A 222 -21.97 -9.02 9.96
N THR A 223 -20.90 -8.23 9.94
CA THR A 223 -20.74 -7.05 10.81
C THR A 223 -21.78 -5.97 10.51
N GLN A 224 -22.16 -5.79 9.25
CA GLN A 224 -23.23 -4.87 8.86
C GLN A 224 -24.59 -5.34 9.39
N CYS A 225 -24.92 -6.63 9.25
CA CYS A 225 -26.16 -7.18 9.81
C CYS A 225 -26.23 -7.01 11.34
N GLU A 226 -25.12 -7.22 12.05
CA GLU A 226 -25.03 -7.02 13.49
C GLU A 226 -25.21 -5.53 13.87
N SER A 227 -24.57 -4.64 13.10
CA SER A 227 -24.72 -3.18 13.24
C SER A 227 -26.17 -2.73 13.05
N ASP A 228 -26.86 -3.26 12.03
CA ASP A 228 -28.25 -2.90 11.73
C ASP A 228 -29.21 -3.42 12.81
N GLY A 229 -28.89 -4.57 13.42
CA GLY A 229 -29.60 -5.11 14.58
C GLY A 229 -29.38 -4.32 15.88
N ASN A 230 -28.33 -3.50 15.95
CA ASN A 230 -27.93 -2.72 17.12
C ASN A 230 -27.71 -1.24 16.76
N PRO A 231 -28.75 -0.51 16.32
CA PRO A 231 -28.60 0.83 15.71
C PRO A 231 -28.02 1.90 16.64
N ASN A 232 -28.02 1.66 17.96
CA ASN A 232 -27.44 2.57 18.94
C ASN A 232 -25.94 2.31 19.19
N ASP A 233 -25.40 1.18 18.74
CA ASP A 233 -23.96 0.88 18.86
C ASP A 233 -23.19 1.68 17.80
N GLN A 234 -22.54 2.77 18.24
CA GLN A 234 -21.72 3.59 17.36
C GLN A 234 -20.41 2.89 16.98
N GLY A 235 -19.86 2.04 17.85
CA GLY A 235 -18.62 1.31 17.59
C GLY A 235 -18.80 0.30 16.47
N LEU A 236 -19.90 -0.45 16.51
CA LEU A 236 -20.22 -1.46 15.51
C LEU A 236 -20.52 -0.85 14.13
N ARG A 237 -21.19 0.31 14.10
CA ARG A 237 -21.40 1.08 12.85
C ARG A 237 -20.09 1.55 12.23
N VAL A 238 -19.17 2.08 13.04
CA VAL A 238 -17.83 2.50 12.58
C VAL A 238 -17.03 1.30 12.08
N LEU A 239 -17.14 0.14 12.75
CA LEU A 239 -16.47 -1.08 12.34
C LEU A 239 -17.00 -1.62 11.01
N ALA A 240 -18.31 -1.70 10.84
CA ALA A 240 -18.96 -2.13 9.59
C ALA A 240 -18.53 -1.24 8.41
N GLU A 241 -18.54 0.08 8.61
CA GLU A 241 -18.10 1.04 7.60
C GLU A 241 -16.60 0.89 7.28
N THR A 242 -15.77 0.64 8.30
CA THR A 242 -14.34 0.39 8.11
C THR A 242 -14.10 -0.87 7.27
N TYR A 243 -14.82 -1.97 7.56
CA TYR A 243 -14.71 -3.20 6.79
C TYR A 243 -15.21 -3.02 5.35
N LYS A 244 -16.35 -2.35 5.16
CA LYS A 244 -16.86 -2.02 3.82
C LYS A 244 -15.81 -1.30 2.96
N ASN A 245 -15.18 -0.27 3.51
CA ASN A 245 -14.17 0.54 2.82
C ASN A 245 -12.89 -0.26 2.54
N ARG A 246 -12.50 -1.18 3.44
CA ARG A 246 -11.35 -2.08 3.20
C ARG A 246 -11.64 -3.13 2.13
N VAL A 247 -12.85 -3.70 2.10
CA VAL A 247 -13.26 -4.66 1.05
C VAL A 247 -13.28 -3.94 -0.31
N ALA A 248 -13.88 -2.75 -0.39
CA ALA A 248 -13.86 -1.92 -1.60
C ALA A 248 -12.42 -1.65 -2.07
N THR A 249 -11.52 -1.30 -1.13
CA THR A 249 -10.09 -1.12 -1.41
C THR A 249 -9.44 -2.38 -1.98
N CYS A 250 -9.73 -3.57 -1.44
CA CYS A 250 -9.18 -4.82 -1.95
C CYS A 250 -9.70 -5.16 -3.35
N TYR A 251 -10.98 -4.91 -3.64
CA TYR A 251 -11.51 -5.03 -5.00
C TYR A 251 -10.82 -4.06 -5.97
N GLY A 252 -10.58 -2.81 -5.59
CA GLY A 252 -9.84 -1.85 -6.41
C GLY A 252 -8.42 -2.33 -6.74
N LYS A 253 -7.69 -2.89 -5.77
CA LYS A 253 -6.36 -3.50 -5.98
C LYS A 253 -6.44 -4.71 -6.91
N ALA A 254 -7.39 -5.60 -6.68
CA ALA A 254 -7.62 -6.78 -7.53
C ALA A 254 -7.97 -6.40 -8.98
N ALA A 255 -8.76 -5.33 -9.16
CA ALA A 255 -9.10 -4.80 -10.48
C ALA A 255 -7.87 -4.35 -11.26
N VAL A 256 -6.97 -3.59 -10.62
CA VAL A 256 -5.71 -3.17 -11.23
C VAL A 256 -4.84 -4.39 -11.58
N ALA A 257 -4.70 -5.34 -10.65
CA ALA A 257 -3.92 -6.56 -10.87
C ALA A 257 -4.47 -7.36 -12.06
N ALA A 258 -5.78 -7.64 -12.09
CA ALA A 258 -6.45 -8.36 -13.16
C ALA A 258 -6.31 -7.66 -14.52
N PHE A 259 -6.47 -6.34 -14.55
CA PHE A 259 -6.28 -5.58 -15.78
C PHE A 259 -4.84 -5.66 -16.27
N GLU A 260 -3.88 -5.45 -15.37
CA GLU A 260 -2.46 -5.53 -15.70
C GLU A 260 -2.08 -6.93 -16.19
N THR A 261 -2.64 -8.01 -15.63
CA THR A 261 -2.41 -9.38 -16.09
C THR A 261 -3.26 -9.78 -17.31
N GLY A 262 -3.99 -8.86 -17.94
CA GLY A 262 -4.74 -9.10 -19.18
C GLY A 262 -6.13 -9.71 -19.01
N GLN A 263 -6.67 -9.78 -17.79
CA GLN A 263 -8.00 -10.30 -17.49
C GLN A 263 -9.04 -9.17 -17.42
N THR A 264 -9.24 -8.46 -18.54
CA THR A 264 -10.09 -7.26 -18.64
C THR A 264 -11.49 -7.44 -18.08
N ALA A 265 -12.20 -8.52 -18.45
CA ALA A 265 -13.56 -8.77 -17.98
C ALA A 265 -13.62 -8.91 -16.44
N ARG A 266 -12.62 -9.60 -15.86
CA ARG A 266 -12.50 -9.77 -14.41
C ARG A 266 -12.17 -8.44 -13.73
N ALA A 267 -11.30 -7.63 -14.33
CA ALA A 267 -10.98 -6.30 -13.83
C ALA A 267 -12.21 -5.38 -13.78
N LEU A 268 -13.03 -5.37 -14.83
CA LEU A 268 -14.28 -4.60 -14.85
C LEU A 268 -15.26 -5.08 -13.79
N ALA A 269 -15.40 -6.39 -13.58
CA ALA A 269 -16.22 -6.94 -12.51
C ALA A 269 -15.73 -6.49 -11.12
N TYR A 270 -14.42 -6.48 -10.88
CA TYR A 270 -13.86 -5.98 -9.62
C TYR A 270 -14.06 -4.47 -9.43
N PHE A 271 -13.89 -3.66 -10.48
CA PHE A 271 -14.18 -2.22 -10.38
C PHE A 271 -15.66 -1.99 -10.04
N GLN A 272 -16.58 -2.73 -10.65
CA GLN A 272 -18.00 -2.65 -10.34
C GLN A 272 -18.29 -3.02 -8.86
N GLN A 273 -17.64 -4.05 -8.33
CA GLN A 273 -17.81 -4.43 -6.92
C GLN A 273 -17.22 -3.39 -5.95
N SER A 274 -16.05 -2.85 -6.29
CA SER A 274 -15.46 -1.72 -5.55
C SER A 274 -16.43 -0.55 -5.51
N GLU A 275 -17.08 -0.23 -6.63
CA GLU A 275 -18.02 0.90 -6.72
C GLU A 275 -19.30 0.68 -5.93
N ARG A 276 -19.82 -0.54 -5.95
CA ARG A 276 -21.01 -0.92 -5.18
C ARG A 276 -20.78 -0.73 -3.68
N LEU A 277 -19.58 -1.02 -3.18
CA LEU A 277 -19.26 -0.98 -1.74
C LEU A 277 -18.77 0.39 -1.27
N GLY A 278 -17.81 0.98 -1.99
CA GLY A 278 -17.14 2.22 -1.59
C GLY A 278 -17.77 3.48 -2.18
N GLY A 279 -18.78 3.33 -3.05
CA GLY A 279 -19.22 4.41 -3.92
C GLY A 279 -18.19 4.66 -5.02
N ARG A 280 -18.07 5.89 -5.48
CA ARG A 280 -17.21 6.23 -6.62
C ARG A 280 -15.75 5.79 -6.43
N ILE A 281 -15.15 5.17 -7.46
CA ILE A 281 -13.70 4.93 -7.49
C ILE A 281 -12.99 6.27 -7.67
N ASP A 282 -12.23 6.66 -6.66
CA ASP A 282 -11.37 7.83 -6.71
C ASP A 282 -9.90 7.45 -6.91
N GLY A 283 -9.09 8.43 -7.29
CA GLY A 283 -7.65 8.25 -7.33
C GLY A 283 -7.12 7.67 -8.64
N ILE A 284 -5.98 6.99 -8.53
CA ILE A 284 -5.27 6.39 -9.66
C ILE A 284 -6.04 5.22 -10.30
N TRP A 285 -6.93 4.57 -9.56
CA TRP A 285 -7.69 3.40 -10.03
C TRP A 285 -8.71 3.76 -11.13
N GLN A 286 -9.17 5.02 -11.15
CA GLN A 286 -10.09 5.50 -12.19
C GLN A 286 -9.44 5.45 -13.58
N PHE A 287 -8.12 5.68 -13.68
CA PHE A 287 -7.39 5.48 -14.95
C PHE A 287 -7.38 4.02 -15.39
N TYR A 288 -7.16 3.09 -14.47
CA TYR A 288 -7.15 1.66 -14.80
C TYR A 288 -8.55 1.16 -15.19
N LYS A 289 -9.62 1.67 -14.55
CA LYS A 289 -11.00 1.41 -14.99
C LYS A 289 -11.24 1.92 -16.41
N ALA A 290 -10.87 3.16 -16.71
CA ALA A 290 -11.01 3.72 -18.05
C ALA A 290 -10.23 2.92 -19.11
N ALA A 291 -9.01 2.49 -18.78
CA ALA A 291 -8.20 1.65 -19.67
C ALA A 291 -8.82 0.26 -19.89
N ALA A 292 -9.39 -0.36 -18.84
CA ALA A 292 -10.13 -1.61 -18.94
C ALA A 292 -11.38 -1.46 -19.83
N LEU A 293 -12.14 -0.38 -19.67
CA LEU A 293 -13.31 -0.07 -20.51
C LEU A 293 -12.93 0.11 -21.99
N LEU A 294 -11.81 0.77 -22.28
CA LEU A 294 -11.31 0.88 -23.66
C LEU A 294 -10.90 -0.48 -24.23
N SER A 295 -10.26 -1.31 -23.43
CA SER A 295 -9.87 -2.67 -23.82
C SER A 295 -11.09 -3.54 -24.14
N ASP A 296 -12.21 -3.29 -23.47
CA ASP A 296 -13.51 -3.94 -23.72
C ASP A 296 -14.32 -3.27 -24.84
N GLY A 297 -13.79 -2.21 -25.48
CA GLY A 297 -14.45 -1.49 -26.57
C GLY A 297 -15.48 -0.44 -26.12
N GLN A 298 -15.62 -0.20 -24.82
CA GLN A 298 -16.57 0.75 -24.23
C GLN A 298 -16.03 2.19 -24.21
N LYS A 299 -15.73 2.73 -25.40
CA LYS A 299 -15.05 4.03 -25.56
C LYS A 299 -15.81 5.20 -24.91
N SER A 300 -17.15 5.23 -25.01
CA SER A 300 -17.93 6.33 -24.43
C SER A 300 -17.85 6.32 -22.90
N GLU A 301 -17.98 5.15 -22.27
CA GLU A 301 -17.91 5.01 -20.81
C GLU A 301 -16.50 5.31 -20.30
N ALA A 302 -15.47 4.89 -21.02
CA ALA A 302 -14.09 5.22 -20.69
C ALA A 302 -13.83 6.73 -20.68
N LYS A 303 -14.38 7.47 -21.65
CA LYS A 303 -14.27 8.95 -21.67
C LYS A 303 -14.95 9.58 -20.46
N THR A 304 -16.18 9.17 -20.14
CA THR A 304 -16.89 9.64 -18.94
C THR A 304 -16.06 9.37 -17.68
N CYS A 305 -15.52 8.15 -17.57
CA CYS A 305 -14.65 7.77 -16.45
C CYS A 305 -13.42 8.67 -16.32
N LEU A 306 -12.78 9.06 -17.44
CA LEU A 306 -11.64 10.00 -17.41
C LEU A 306 -12.06 11.42 -17.04
N GLN A 307 -13.19 11.91 -17.57
CA GLN A 307 -13.71 13.26 -17.28
C GLN A 307 -14.04 13.47 -15.80
N GLU A 308 -14.42 12.39 -15.13
CA GLU A 308 -14.69 12.42 -13.71
C GLU A 308 -13.41 12.63 -12.87
N ILE A 309 -12.23 12.25 -13.37
CA ILE A 309 -10.96 12.36 -12.63
C ILE A 309 -10.71 13.81 -12.20
N SER A 310 -10.75 14.05 -10.90
CA SER A 310 -10.63 15.39 -10.32
C SER A 310 -9.78 15.39 -9.04
N GLY A 311 -9.55 16.57 -8.47
CA GLY A 311 -8.93 16.71 -7.15
C GLY A 311 -7.41 16.50 -7.11
N SER A 312 -6.96 15.68 -6.16
CA SER A 312 -5.55 15.54 -5.73
C SER A 312 -4.64 14.86 -6.76
N VAL A 313 -5.15 13.88 -7.51
CA VAL A 313 -4.43 13.14 -8.57
C VAL A 313 -4.00 14.05 -9.73
N VAL A 314 -4.80 15.08 -9.96
CA VAL A 314 -4.52 16.09 -10.96
C VAL A 314 -3.47 17.07 -10.44
N SER A 315 -3.50 17.40 -9.15
CA SER A 315 -2.62 18.41 -8.54
C SER A 315 -1.19 17.94 -8.29
N ASP A 316 -0.92 16.63 -8.25
CA ASP A 316 0.42 16.08 -8.02
C ASP A 316 1.09 15.54 -9.29
N GLY A 317 0.50 15.79 -10.46
CA GLY A 317 1.04 15.41 -11.77
C GLY A 317 0.99 13.90 -12.08
N ARG A 318 0.54 13.06 -11.15
CA ARG A 318 0.49 11.60 -11.36
C ARG A 318 -0.51 11.20 -12.44
N GLY A 319 -1.58 11.97 -12.64
CA GLY A 319 -2.58 11.73 -13.68
C GLY A 319 -1.98 11.66 -15.09
N SER A 320 -1.10 12.61 -15.44
CA SER A 320 -0.45 12.59 -16.77
C SER A 320 0.47 11.40 -16.93
N ALA A 321 1.27 11.07 -15.92
CA ALA A 321 2.22 9.96 -16.01
C ALA A 321 1.51 8.61 -16.21
N ILE A 322 0.37 8.40 -15.55
CA ILE A 322 -0.42 7.17 -15.72
C ILE A 322 -1.09 7.14 -17.10
N PHE A 323 -1.68 8.26 -17.54
CA PHE A 323 -2.29 8.37 -18.86
C PHE A 323 -1.28 8.12 -20.00
N ASP A 324 -0.05 8.61 -19.84
CA ASP A 324 1.02 8.40 -20.81
C ASP A 324 1.53 6.94 -20.79
N LYS A 325 1.50 6.27 -19.62
CA LYS A 325 1.96 4.88 -19.44
C LYS A 325 1.02 3.84 -20.06
N LEU A 326 -0.29 4.04 -20.01
CA LEU A 326 -1.29 3.04 -20.43
C LEU A 326 -1.56 3.10 -21.93
N LYS A 327 -1.17 2.05 -22.65
CA LYS A 327 -1.28 1.95 -24.13
C LYS A 327 -2.73 1.99 -24.62
N GLU A 328 -3.68 1.56 -23.79
CA GLU A 328 -5.10 1.51 -24.11
C GLU A 328 -5.64 2.90 -24.49
N PHE A 329 -5.02 3.95 -23.95
CA PHE A 329 -5.36 5.33 -24.25
C PHE A 329 -4.88 5.81 -25.61
N ASP A 330 -4.01 5.09 -26.33
CA ASP A 330 -3.53 5.48 -27.67
C ASP A 330 -4.70 5.71 -28.64
N SER A 331 -5.77 4.93 -28.51
CA SER A 331 -6.99 5.01 -29.33
C SER A 331 -7.83 6.28 -29.10
N ILE A 332 -7.58 7.01 -28.02
CA ILE A 332 -8.31 8.23 -27.64
C ILE A 332 -7.38 9.43 -27.41
N ARG A 333 -6.07 9.26 -27.58
CA ARG A 333 -5.05 10.26 -27.23
C ARG A 333 -5.15 11.55 -28.04
N ASN A 334 -5.64 11.45 -29.27
CA ASN A 334 -5.84 12.59 -30.18
C ASN A 334 -7.28 13.14 -30.17
N ASP A 335 -8.14 12.60 -29.30
CA ASP A 335 -9.52 13.06 -29.18
C ASP A 335 -9.54 14.45 -28.51
N PRO A 336 -10.15 15.48 -29.12
CA PRO A 336 -10.07 16.86 -28.61
C PRO A 336 -10.47 17.00 -27.14
N ASP A 337 -11.54 16.31 -26.72
CA ASP A 337 -12.03 16.34 -25.34
C ASP A 337 -11.00 15.78 -24.35
N ILE A 338 -10.22 14.78 -24.78
CA ILE A 338 -9.20 14.11 -23.98
C ILE A 338 -7.89 14.91 -23.98
N VAL A 339 -7.53 15.53 -25.10
CA VAL A 339 -6.36 16.40 -25.19
C VAL A 339 -6.49 17.58 -24.22
N ASP A 340 -7.67 18.21 -24.16
CA ASP A 340 -7.89 19.33 -23.26
C ASP A 340 -7.91 18.91 -21.78
N LEU A 341 -8.49 17.74 -21.50
CA LEU A 341 -8.44 17.12 -20.17
C LEU A 341 -6.99 16.80 -19.74
N ALA A 342 -6.19 16.19 -20.62
CA ALA A 342 -4.79 15.85 -20.35
C ALA A 342 -3.90 17.10 -20.17
N LYS A 343 -4.14 18.17 -20.94
CA LYS A 343 -3.50 19.48 -20.72
C LYS A 343 -3.87 20.05 -19.35
N HIS A 344 -5.14 19.93 -18.93
CA HIS A 344 -5.55 20.36 -17.59
C HIS A 344 -4.76 19.63 -16.50
N TRP A 345 -4.50 18.34 -16.68
CA TRP A 345 -3.69 17.55 -15.76
C TRP A 345 -2.20 17.97 -15.74
N LYS A 346 -1.61 18.29 -16.89
CA LYS A 346 -0.22 18.78 -16.97
C LYS A 346 -0.04 20.17 -16.35
N ASN A 347 -1.00 21.07 -16.55
CA ASN A 347 -0.86 22.49 -16.19
C ASN A 347 -1.05 22.79 -14.70
N ARG A 348 -1.59 21.87 -13.90
CA ARG A 348 -1.68 22.05 -12.43
C ARG A 348 -0.37 21.76 -11.68
N ASN A 349 0.65 21.22 -12.35
CA ASN A 349 2.04 21.23 -11.84
C ASN A 349 2.68 22.64 -11.90
N VAL A 350 2.01 23.61 -12.53
CA VAL A 350 2.54 24.96 -12.78
C VAL A 350 1.55 26.02 -12.27
N ARG A 351 1.42 26.16 -10.95
CA ARG A 351 0.80 27.28 -10.19
C ARG A 351 0.79 26.86 -8.71
N LEU A 352 1.42 27.52 -7.75
CA LEU A 352 2.03 28.84 -7.62
C LEU A 352 3.34 28.72 -6.83
#